data_AF-A0A353K1H5-F1
#
_entry.id   AF-A0A353K1H5-F1
#
_cell.length_a   1.000
_cell.length_b   1.000
_cell.length_c   1.000
_cell.angle_alpha   90.00
_cell.angle_beta   90.00
_cell.angle_gamma   90.00
#
_symmetry.space_group_name_H-M   'P 1'
#
loop_
_entity.id
_entity.type
_entity.pdbx_description
1 polymer ?
#
loop_
_entity_poly.entity_id
_entity_poly.type
_entity_poly.pdbx_seq_one_letter_code
_entity_poly.pdbx_strand_id
1 'polypeptide(L)'
;EAMAVMASNFYGNPSDKINTIGITGTSGKTTSSFMINSILKEANKKTALLGTIYNIFDQDIEEAKRTTPESLDLQGMFKKMTDQSINSCVMEISSHSLELKRVYGVKFKV
;
A
#
# COMPACT_ATOMS: atom_id res chain seq x y z
N GLU A 1 -7.41 -5.23 -14.45
CA GLU A 1 -6.14 -5.35 -15.24
C GLU A 1 -5.82 -4.08 -16.02
N ALA A 2 -6.54 -3.75 -17.10
CA ALA A 2 -6.21 -2.58 -17.94
C ALA A 2 -6.07 -1.27 -17.12
N MET A 3 -7.00 -1.01 -16.20
CA MET A 3 -6.94 0.15 -15.31
C MET A 3 -5.66 0.20 -14.47
N ALA A 4 -5.20 -0.94 -13.95
CA ALA A 4 -4.01 -1.00 -13.10
C ALA A 4 -2.74 -0.71 -13.89
N VAL A 5 -2.63 -1.25 -15.10
CA VAL A 5 -1.51 -0.98 -16.00
C VAL A 5 -1.51 0.50 -16.43
N MET A 6 -2.67 1.04 -16.81
CA MET A 6 -2.80 2.45 -17.17
C MET A 6 -2.43 3.38 -16.00
N ALA A 7 -2.91 3.07 -14.79
CA ALA A 7 -2.58 3.84 -13.59
C ALA A 7 -1.08 3.79 -13.26
N SER A 8 -0.47 2.61 -13.32
CA SER A 8 0.97 2.45 -13.08
C SER A 8 1.77 3.31 -14.06
N ASN A 9 1.44 3.26 -15.36
CA ASN A 9 2.11 4.07 -16.38
C ASN A 9 1.85 5.57 -16.18
N PHE A 10 0.62 5.96 -15.85
CA PHE A 10 0.24 7.36 -15.62
C PHE A 10 1.06 7.99 -14.49
N TYR A 11 1.31 7.26 -13.40
CA TYR A 11 2.12 7.73 -12.27
C TYR A 11 3.62 7.41 -12.39
N GLY A 12 4.07 6.80 -13.49
CA GLY A 12 5.49 6.51 -13.74
C GLY A 12 6.05 5.33 -12.93
N ASN A 13 5.25 4.27 -12.77
CA ASN A 13 5.57 3.03 -12.03
C ASN A 13 6.09 3.28 -10.61
N PRO A 14 5.36 4.03 -9.77
CA PRO A 14 5.85 4.46 -8.46
C PRO A 14 6.08 3.29 -7.50
N SER A 15 5.31 2.19 -7.62
CA SER A 15 5.48 1.01 -6.78
C SER A 15 6.87 0.36 -6.88
N ASP A 16 7.58 0.55 -8.00
CA ASP A 16 8.93 0.00 -8.19
C ASP A 16 9.98 0.61 -7.25
N LYS A 17 9.66 1.78 -6.67
CA LYS A 17 10.54 2.50 -5.73
C LYS A 17 10.18 2.24 -4.26
N ILE A 18 9.16 1.41 -4.01
CA ILE A 18 8.60 1.16 -2.69
C ILE A 18 8.79 -0.31 -2.32
N ASN A 19 9.39 -0.58 -1.17
CA ASN A 19 9.42 -1.92 -0.59
C ASN A 19 8.02 -2.24 -0.02
N THR A 20 7.19 -2.88 -0.84
CA THR A 20 5.80 -3.18 -0.48
C THR A 20 5.68 -4.56 0.17
N ILE A 21 5.05 -4.62 1.34
CA ILE A 21 4.72 -5.84 2.09
C ILE A 21 3.21 -6.03 2.05
N GLY A 22 2.75 -7.11 1.43
CA GLY A 22 1.33 -7.43 1.30
C GLY A 22 0.84 -8.38 2.39
N ILE A 23 -0.28 -8.06 3.04
CA ILE A 23 -0.89 -8.94 4.04
C ILE A 23 -2.33 -9.26 3.62
N THR A 24 -2.56 -10.53 3.28
CA THR A 24 -3.88 -11.07 2.97
C THR A 24 -4.32 -12.11 4.01
N GLY A 25 -5.59 -12.50 3.99
CA GLY A 25 -6.17 -13.49 4.89
C GLY A 25 -7.51 -13.06 5.48
N THR A 26 -8.25 -14.02 6.02
CA THR A 26 -9.60 -13.80 6.60
C THR A 26 -9.53 -12.92 7.85
N SER A 27 -8.53 -13.14 8.71
CA SER A 27 -8.35 -12.45 9.99
C SER A 27 -6.89 -12.06 10.20
N GLY A 28 -6.63 -11.08 11.08
CA GLY A 28 -5.27 -10.70 11.50
C GLY A 28 -4.55 -9.70 10.60
N LYS A 29 -5.07 -9.36 9.42
CA LYS A 29 -4.45 -8.39 8.49
C LYS A 29 -4.07 -7.08 9.17
N THR A 30 -5.02 -6.45 9.84
CA THR A 30 -4.82 -5.17 10.53
C THR A 30 -3.82 -5.30 11.68
N THR A 31 -3.95 -6.33 12.52
CA THR A 31 -3.02 -6.52 13.64
C THR A 31 -1.58 -6.71 13.14
N SER A 32 -1.38 -7.56 12.13
CA SER A 32 -0.07 -7.81 11.54
C SER A 32 0.48 -6.59 10.81
N SER A 33 -0.36 -5.81 10.11
CA SER A 33 0.08 -4.61 9.39
C SER A 33 0.62 -3.56 10.35
N PHE A 34 -0.06 -3.33 11.47
CA PHE A 34 0.40 -2.42 12.51
C PHE A 34 1.68 -2.91 13.20
N MET A 35 1.78 -4.21 13.52
CA MET A 35 3.01 -4.76 14.11
C MET A 35 4.22 -4.58 13.20
N ILE A 36 4.11 -4.93 11.91
CA ILE A 36 5.19 -4.78 10.94
C ILE A 36 5.56 -3.30 10.77
N ASN A 37 4.56 -2.42 10.66
CA ASN A 37 4.78 -0.98 10.55
C ASN A 37 5.54 -0.41 11.76
N SER A 38 5.17 -0.82 12.98
CA SER A 38 5.87 -0.41 14.21
C SER A 38 7.32 -0.89 14.22
N ILE A 39 7.58 -2.14 13.82
CA ILE A 39 8.97 -2.67 13.73
C ILE A 39 9.80 -1.87 12.73
N LEU A 40 9.23 -1.54 11.56
CA LEU A 40 9.93 -0.73 10.56
C LEU A 40 10.19 0.70 11.04
N LYS A 41 9.25 1.31 11.76
CA LYS A 41 9.42 2.63 12.39
C LYS A 41 10.53 2.61 13.43
N GLU A 42 10.58 1.61 14.29
CA GLU A 42 11.65 1.41 15.28
C GLU A 42 13.02 1.23 14.61
N ALA A 43 13.05 0.62 13.43
CA ALA A 43 14.24 0.52 12.59
C ALA A 43 14.56 1.83 11.80
N ASN A 44 13.99 2.97 12.20
CA ASN A 44 14.18 4.29 11.61
C ASN A 44 13.83 4.36 10.11
N LYS A 45 12.84 3.58 9.66
CA LYS A 45 12.33 3.67 8.28
C LYS A 45 11.14 4.62 8.21
N LYS A 46 11.11 5.47 7.17
CA LYS A 46 9.89 6.15 6.74
C LYS A 46 8.95 5.15 6.08
N THR A 47 7.77 5.00 6.66
CA THR A 47 6.82 3.94 6.33
C THR A 47 5.46 4.49 5.94
N ALA A 48 4.74 3.73 5.14
CA ALA A 48 3.30 3.88 4.99
C ALA A 48 2.58 2.60 5.41
N LEU A 49 1.37 2.75 5.95
CA LEU A 49 0.43 1.67 6.22
C LEU A 49 -0.86 1.94 5.45
N LEU A 50 -1.25 1.03 4.57
CA LEU A 50 -2.53 1.08 3.87
C LEU A 50 -3.45 0.00 4.46
N GLY A 51 -4.57 0.41 5.02
CA GLY A 51 -5.36 -0.47 5.87
C GLY A 51 -6.86 -0.26 5.80
N THR A 52 -7.58 -0.96 6.67
CA THR A 52 -9.04 -0.94 6.70
C THR A 52 -9.63 0.37 7.25
N ILE A 53 -8.99 0.95 8.26
CA ILE A 53 -9.52 2.12 8.98
C ILE A 53 -8.80 3.39 8.52
N TYR A 54 -7.47 3.33 8.45
CA TYR A 54 -6.62 4.47 8.10
C TYR A 54 -5.59 4.09 7.07
N ASN A 55 -5.24 5.07 6.25
CA ASN A 55 -4.00 5.11 5.50
C ASN A 55 -3.05 6.06 6.22
N ILE A 56 -1.85 5.60 6.54
CA ILE A 56 -0.85 6.36 7.28
C ILE A 56 0.35 6.54 6.36
N PHE A 57 0.78 7.78 6.16
CA PHE A 57 1.98 8.14 5.42
C PHE A 57 2.93 8.84 6.39
N ASP A 58 3.85 8.08 6.99
CA ASP A 58 4.71 8.53 8.08
C ASP A 58 3.92 9.04 9.29
N GLN A 59 3.71 10.36 9.38
CA GLN A 59 2.94 11.06 10.41
C GLN A 59 1.55 11.51 9.92
N ASP A 60 1.32 11.54 8.60
CA ASP A 60 0.04 11.94 8.00
C ASP A 60 -0.96 10.77 8.09
N ILE A 61 -2.12 11.00 8.71
CA ILE A 61 -3.17 9.99 8.84
C ILE A 61 -4.39 10.43 8.03
N GLU A 62 -4.88 9.55 7.16
CA GLU A 62 -6.05 9.74 6.32
C GLU A 62 -7.06 8.60 6.57
N GLU A 63 -8.35 8.91 6.56
CA GLU A 63 -9.39 7.86 6.61
C GLU A 63 -9.35 6.99 5.36
N ALA A 64 -9.41 5.67 5.56
CA ALA A 64 -9.43 4.73 4.46
C ALA A 64 -10.86 4.55 3.92
N LYS A 65 -11.05 4.81 2.62
CA LYS A 65 -12.32 4.51 1.94
C LYS A 65 -12.56 3.00 1.74
N ARG A 66 -11.48 2.22 1.66
CA ARG A 66 -11.47 0.77 1.43
C ARG A 66 -10.23 0.17 2.08
N THR A 67 -10.31 -1.08 2.52
CA THR A 67 -9.13 -1.87 2.97
C THR A 67 -8.03 -1.93 1.93
N THR A 68 -8.40 -2.06 0.65
CA THR A 68 -7.46 -2.02 -0.48
C THR A 68 -8.02 -1.05 -1.52
N PRO A 69 -7.33 0.07 -1.83
CA PRO A 69 -7.79 1.08 -2.77
C PRO A 69 -7.96 0.55 -4.20
N GLU A 70 -8.73 1.25 -5.03
CA GLU A 70 -8.78 1.00 -6.48
C GLU A 70 -7.40 1.27 -7.11
N SER A 71 -7.11 0.66 -8.26
CA SER A 71 -5.75 0.73 -8.84
C SER A 71 -5.25 2.14 -9.12
N LEU A 72 -6.13 3.04 -9.55
CA LEU A 72 -5.76 4.44 -9.80
C LEU A 72 -5.36 5.14 -8.50
N ASP A 73 -6.19 5.03 -7.47
CA ASP A 73 -5.93 5.60 -6.15
C ASP A 73 -4.66 5.00 -5.55
N LEU A 74 -4.50 3.67 -5.63
CA LEU A 74 -3.35 2.95 -5.11
C LEU A 74 -2.04 3.45 -5.73
N GLN A 75 -1.99 3.61 -7.05
CA GLN A 75 -0.80 4.13 -7.72
C GLN A 75 -0.56 5.61 -7.39
N GLY A 76 -1.61 6.41 -7.23
CA GLY A 76 -1.51 7.79 -6.73
C GLY A 76 -0.95 7.86 -5.30
N MET A 77 -1.35 6.93 -4.43
CA MET A 77 -0.82 6.81 -3.06
C MET A 77 0.65 6.39 -3.06
N PHE A 78 1.06 5.45 -3.93
CA PHE A 78 2.49 5.15 -4.11
C PHE A 78 3.27 6.36 -4.62
N LYS A 79 2.71 7.15 -5.54
CA LYS A 79 3.34 8.40 -6.00
C LYS A 79 3.52 9.38 -4.84
N LYS A 80 2.49 9.58 -4.02
CA LYS A 80 2.56 10.39 -2.80
C LYS A 80 3.67 9.90 -1.87
N MET A 81 3.79 8.59 -1.64
CA MET A 81 4.88 8.02 -0.84
C MET A 81 6.25 8.38 -1.40
N THR A 82 6.46 8.23 -2.71
CA THR A 82 7.74 8.58 -3.34
C THR A 82 8.05 10.07 -3.20
N ASP A 83 7.05 10.95 -3.29
CA ASP A 83 7.22 12.40 -3.13
C ASP A 83 7.58 12.79 -1.70
N GLN A 84 7.10 12.03 -0.71
CA GLN A 84 7.43 12.19 0.70
C GLN A 84 8.71 11.43 1.13
N SER A 85 9.42 10.80 0.19
CA SER A 85 10.59 9.95 0.46
C SER A 85 10.30 8.78 1.40
N ILE A 86 9.05 8.28 1.40
CA ILE A 86 8.66 7.02 2.04
C ILE A 86 9.06 5.89 1.10
N ASN A 87 9.74 4.87 1.62
CA ASN A 87 10.31 3.78 0.80
C ASN A 87 9.85 2.37 1.23
N SER A 88 8.99 2.27 2.23
CA SER A 88 8.46 1.02 2.77
C SER A 88 6.96 1.17 2.97
N CYS A 89 6.17 0.21 2.47
CA CYS A 89 4.72 0.24 2.58
C CYS A 89 4.22 -1.12 3.08
N VAL A 90 3.43 -1.11 4.15
CA VAL A 90 2.72 -2.29 4.63
C VAL A 90 1.26 -2.16 4.22
N MET A 91 0.73 -3.09 3.44
CA MET A 91 -0.59 -2.98 2.84
C MET A 91 -1.47 -4.18 3.16
N GLU A 92 -2.68 -3.92 3.65
CA GLU A 92 -3.74 -4.91 3.73
C GLU A 92 -4.32 -5.19 2.33
N ILE A 93 -4.32 -6.47 1.93
CA ILE A 93 -4.82 -6.94 0.65
C ILE A 93 -6.04 -7.80 0.90
N SER A 94 -7.23 -7.28 0.56
CA SER A 94 -8.46 -8.06 0.63
C SER A 94 -8.55 -9.06 -0.53
N SER A 95 -9.15 -10.22 -0.30
CA SER A 95 -9.39 -11.22 -1.36
C SER A 95 -10.15 -10.62 -2.56
N HIS A 96 -11.13 -9.77 -2.28
CA HIS A 96 -11.89 -9.05 -3.30
C HIS A 96 -11.01 -8.15 -4.18
N SER A 97 -9.96 -7.54 -3.62
CA SER A 97 -9.04 -6.70 -4.39
C SER A 97 -8.17 -7.50 -5.37
N LEU A 98 -7.87 -8.77 -5.03
CA LEU A 98 -7.14 -9.68 -5.91
C LEU A 98 -8.01 -10.11 -7.10
N GLU A 99 -9.27 -10.45 -6.83
CA GLU A 99 -10.26 -10.82 -7.86
C GLU A 99 -10.51 -9.66 -8.84
N LEU A 100 -10.68 -8.44 -8.32
CA LEU A 100 -10.84 -7.23 -9.13
C LEU A 100 -9.53 -6.73 -9.74
N LYS A 101 -8.41 -7.40 -9.46
CA LYS A 101 -7.08 -7.09 -9.99
C LYS A 101 -6.65 -5.65 -9.66
N ARG A 102 -7.03 -5.15 -8.46
CA ARG A 102 -6.71 -3.78 -8.01
C ARG A 102 -5.21 -3.58 -7.79
N VAL A 103 -4.55 -4.60 -7.28
CA VAL A 103 -3.10 -4.61 -7.00
C VAL A 103 -2.27 -5.17 -8.16
N TYR A 104 -2.89 -5.38 -9.33
CA TYR A 104 -2.19 -5.89 -10.49
C TYR A 104 -1.06 -4.94 -10.93
N GLY A 105 0.13 -5.48 -11.18
CA GLY A 105 1.31 -4.70 -11.54
C GLY A 105 2.05 -4.08 -10.35
N VAL A 106 1.54 -4.20 -9.12
CA VAL A 106 2.30 -3.83 -7.91
C VAL A 106 3.36 -4.89 -7.64
N LYS A 107 4.61 -4.46 -7.48
CA LYS A 107 5.71 -5.35 -7.07
C LYS A 107 5.74 -5.47 -5.55
N PHE A 108 5.35 -6.64 -5.07
CA PHE A 108 5.48 -7.01 -3.66
C PHE A 108 6.88 -7.56 -3.40
N LYS A 109 7.51 -7.04 -2.34
CA LYS A 109 8.76 -7.60 -1.82
C LYS A 109 8.50 -8.86 -0.98
N VAL A 110 7.38 -8.83 -0.26
CA VAL A 110 6.84 -9.93 0.56
C VAL A 110 5.33 -9.96 0.35
#